data_AF-A0A820G2J8-F1
#
_entry.id   AF-A0A820G2J8-F1
#
_cell.length_a   1.000
_cell.length_b   1.000
_cell.length_c   1.000
_cell.angle_alpha   90.00
_cell.angle_beta   90.00
_cell.angle_gamma   90.00
#
_symmetry.space_group_name_H-M   'P 1'
#
loop_
_entity.id
_entity.type
_entity.pdbx_description
1 polymer ?
#
loop_
_entity_poly.entity_id
_entity_poly.type
_entity_poly.pdbx_seq_one_letter_code
_entity_poly.pdbx_strand_id
1 'polypeptide(L)'
;MASSTNKNLDLSKEQDLDSNKGIGATSSLAEEQRLSKQKPMIHQVSQKTIGKFSARINQMTSEQLDFYFSFTIISGDMDIRRIRLKHYYKYELTFQCKNPLTMIDQQFEYIAVVDFEATCEDQQDNYQNEIIEFPIVLINVQQQTIVDKFQSYCRPIINPILSKFCTDLTGIEQVCIFLKTKIALNAIDSFHRRIVLCL
;
A
#
# COMPACT_ATOMS: atom_id res chain seq x y z
N MET A 1 -56.86 36.65 -11.41
CA MET A 1 -55.65 37.48 -11.21
C MET A 1 -54.94 37.50 -12.55
N ALA A 2 -55.32 38.37 -13.50
CA ALA A 2 -54.77 39.72 -13.72
C ALA A 2 -53.24 39.73 -13.72
N SER A 3 -52.49 40.27 -14.68
CA SER A 3 -52.75 40.98 -15.95
C SER A 3 -51.37 41.31 -16.54
N SER A 4 -51.18 41.15 -17.86
CA SER A 4 -50.33 41.97 -18.77
C SER A 4 -48.80 42.08 -18.48
N THR A 5 -47.87 42.24 -19.42
CA THR A 5 -47.89 43.00 -20.68
C THR A 5 -46.66 42.65 -21.53
N ASN A 6 -46.84 42.71 -22.85
CA ASN A 6 -45.85 42.74 -23.95
C ASN A 6 -44.59 43.61 -23.73
N LYS A 7 -43.50 43.25 -24.43
CA LYS A 7 -42.90 44.10 -25.49
C LYS A 7 -41.92 43.33 -26.39
N ASN A 8 -42.25 43.32 -27.69
CA ASN A 8 -41.37 43.09 -28.83
C ASN A 8 -40.21 44.09 -28.88
N LEU A 9 -39.10 43.69 -29.51
CA LEU A 9 -38.40 44.32 -30.65
C LEU A 9 -36.99 43.69 -30.71
N ASP A 10 -36.31 43.44 -31.83
CA ASP A 10 -36.58 43.23 -33.26
C ASP A 10 -35.17 42.90 -33.84
N LEU A 11 -35.19 42.36 -35.04
CA LEU A 11 -34.16 41.99 -36.00
C LEU A 11 -32.93 42.93 -36.12
N SER A 12 -31.86 42.64 -36.85
CA SER A 12 -31.16 41.48 -37.43
C SER A 12 -30.04 42.08 -38.30
N LYS A 13 -28.99 41.29 -38.58
CA LYS A 13 -28.04 41.41 -39.70
C LYS A 13 -27.00 42.55 -39.64
N GLU A 14 -25.73 42.18 -39.80
CA GLU A 14 -25.03 42.33 -41.08
C GLU A 14 -23.71 41.53 -41.09
N GLN A 15 -23.43 40.97 -42.26
CA GLN A 15 -22.19 40.28 -42.66
C GLN A 15 -21.16 41.33 -43.09
N ASP A 16 -19.86 41.02 -43.01
CA ASP A 16 -18.96 41.16 -44.16
C ASP A 16 -17.57 40.56 -43.93
N LEU A 17 -17.02 40.01 -45.01
CA LEU A 17 -15.69 39.45 -45.17
C LEU A 17 -14.67 40.57 -45.43
N ASP A 18 -13.43 40.47 -44.91
CA ASP A 18 -12.22 40.61 -45.74
C ASP A 18 -10.93 40.15 -45.03
N SER A 19 -9.86 40.10 -45.82
CA SER A 19 -8.72 39.20 -45.80
C SER A 19 -7.44 39.75 -45.12
N ASN A 20 -6.63 38.83 -44.58
CA ASN A 20 -5.14 38.82 -44.55
C ASN A 20 -4.31 39.95 -43.89
N LYS A 21 -3.59 39.63 -42.79
CA LYS A 21 -2.10 39.46 -42.73
C LYS A 21 -1.55 39.39 -41.29
N GLY A 22 -0.91 38.27 -40.96
CA GLY A 22 0.45 38.28 -40.38
C GLY A 22 0.66 38.08 -38.86
N ILE A 23 1.32 36.93 -38.57
CA ILE A 23 2.39 36.72 -37.57
C ILE A 23 1.96 36.15 -36.20
N GLY A 24 2.41 34.92 -35.91
CA GLY A 24 2.76 34.50 -34.54
C GLY A 24 2.10 33.24 -33.98
N ALA A 25 2.18 32.11 -34.67
CA ALA A 25 1.89 30.79 -34.09
C ALA A 25 3.02 30.35 -33.13
N THR A 26 3.09 30.90 -31.92
CA THR A 26 3.97 30.41 -30.84
C THR A 26 3.39 30.79 -29.46
N SER A 27 2.38 30.07 -28.95
CA SER A 27 2.02 30.19 -27.52
C SER A 27 1.37 28.94 -26.90
N SER A 28 0.60 28.15 -27.64
CA SER A 28 -0.20 27.07 -27.04
C SER A 28 0.60 25.90 -26.46
N LEU A 29 1.64 25.43 -27.15
CA LEU A 29 2.45 24.28 -26.69
C LEU A 29 3.36 24.62 -25.49
N ALA A 30 3.79 25.88 -25.37
CA ALA A 30 4.59 26.34 -24.24
C ALA A 30 3.72 26.65 -22.99
N GLU A 31 2.47 27.08 -23.18
CA GLU A 31 1.50 27.26 -22.09
C GLU A 31 0.97 25.92 -21.55
N GLU A 32 0.68 24.93 -22.40
CA GLU A 32 0.31 23.58 -21.97
C GLU A 32 1.46 22.86 -21.22
N GLN A 33 2.71 23.07 -21.65
CA GLN A 33 3.89 22.55 -20.95
C GLN A 33 4.22 23.28 -19.63
N ARG A 34 3.74 24.51 -19.44
CA ARG A 34 3.86 25.25 -18.17
C ARG A 34 2.80 24.81 -17.15
N LEU A 35 1.58 24.54 -17.61
CA LEU A 35 0.48 24.07 -16.75
C LEU A 35 0.71 22.65 -16.21
N SER A 36 1.37 21.78 -16.98
CA SER A 36 1.70 20.41 -16.56
C SER A 36 2.88 20.32 -15.58
N LYS A 37 3.72 21.36 -15.48
CA LYS A 37 4.89 21.40 -14.56
C LYS A 37 4.60 22.11 -13.23
N GLN A 38 3.51 22.87 -13.12
CA GLN A 38 3.08 23.46 -11.85
C GLN A 38 2.33 22.40 -11.03
N LYS A 39 2.99 21.84 -10.01
CA LYS A 39 2.27 21.08 -8.97
C LYS A 39 1.12 21.97 -8.47
N PRO A 40 -0.13 21.49 -8.47
CA PRO A 40 -1.29 22.32 -8.14
C PRO A 40 -1.08 22.98 -6.77
N MET A 41 -1.42 24.26 -6.66
CA MET A 41 -1.14 25.10 -5.48
C MET A 41 -1.64 24.45 -4.17
N ILE A 42 -2.76 23.73 -4.22
CA ILE A 42 -3.33 22.93 -3.13
C ILE A 42 -2.33 21.87 -2.61
N HIS A 43 -1.61 21.19 -3.51
CA HIS A 43 -0.57 20.22 -3.19
C HIS A 43 0.67 20.87 -2.55
N GLN A 44 1.00 22.12 -2.87
CA GLN A 44 2.10 22.81 -2.19
C GLN A 44 1.72 23.27 -0.78
N VAL A 45 0.47 23.71 -0.59
CA VAL A 45 -0.08 24.07 0.73
C VAL A 45 -0.10 22.85 1.65
N SER A 46 -0.53 21.68 1.17
CA SER A 46 -0.51 20.44 1.96
C SER A 46 0.92 20.03 2.35
N GLN A 47 1.89 20.10 1.44
CA GLN A 47 3.28 19.73 1.72
C GLN A 47 3.96 20.64 2.76
N LYS A 48 3.72 21.96 2.71
CA LYS A 48 4.22 22.89 3.74
C LYS A 48 3.59 22.61 5.11
N THR A 49 2.29 22.30 5.14
CA THR A 49 1.58 21.94 6.37
C THR A 49 2.09 20.61 6.94
N ILE A 50 2.28 19.58 6.10
CA ILE A 50 2.87 18.29 6.48
C ILE A 50 4.28 18.48 7.06
N GLY A 51 5.09 19.38 6.49
CA GLY A 51 6.41 19.71 7.02
C GLY A 51 6.37 20.30 8.42
N LYS A 52 5.45 21.24 8.69
CA LYS A 52 5.24 21.83 10.02
C LYS A 52 4.79 20.78 11.04
N PHE A 53 3.84 19.92 10.68
CA PHE A 53 3.39 18.83 11.55
C PHE A 53 4.51 17.82 11.83
N SER A 54 5.28 17.44 10.81
CA SER A 54 6.41 16.52 10.97
C SER A 54 7.48 17.07 11.92
N ALA A 55 7.77 18.37 11.83
CA ALA A 55 8.68 19.06 12.74
C ALA A 55 8.15 19.09 14.18
N ARG A 56 6.85 19.36 14.37
CA ARG A 56 6.21 19.33 15.69
C ARG A 56 6.24 17.92 16.30
N ILE A 57 5.93 16.89 15.53
CA ILE A 57 5.95 15.50 15.99
C ILE A 57 7.35 15.09 16.45
N ASN A 58 8.41 15.53 15.76
CA ASN A 58 9.80 15.29 16.18
C ASN A 58 10.14 15.81 17.58
N GLN A 59 9.44 16.85 18.03
CA GLN A 59 9.67 17.50 19.33
C GLN A 59 8.72 17.01 20.42
N MET A 60 7.84 16.05 20.14
CA MET A 60 6.88 15.55 21.13
C MET A 60 7.55 14.68 22.19
N THR A 61 7.13 14.86 23.43
CA THR A 61 7.51 14.02 24.56
C THR A 61 6.79 12.67 24.53
N SER A 62 7.25 11.70 25.33
CA SER A 62 6.58 10.39 25.44
C SER A 62 5.12 10.55 25.83
N GLU A 63 4.84 11.31 26.89
CA GLU A 63 3.48 11.58 27.38
C GLU A 63 2.57 12.17 26.31
N GLN A 64 3.11 13.09 25.49
CA GLN A 64 2.36 13.69 24.39
C GLN A 64 2.05 12.68 23.30
N LEU A 65 2.98 11.78 22.96
CA LEU A 65 2.70 10.71 22.01
C LEU A 65 1.72 9.69 22.59
N ASP A 66 1.84 9.36 23.87
CA ASP A 66 0.98 8.39 24.56
C ASP A 66 -0.48 8.86 24.57
N PHE A 67 -0.72 10.17 24.64
CA PHE A 67 -2.06 10.74 24.43
C PHE A 67 -2.67 10.35 23.09
N TYR A 68 -1.92 10.47 21.98
CA TYR A 68 -2.40 10.13 20.63
C TYR A 68 -2.59 8.62 20.42
N PHE A 69 -1.83 7.79 21.14
CA PHE A 69 -1.90 6.33 21.01
C PHE A 69 -2.72 5.66 22.13
N SER A 70 -3.31 6.43 23.05
CA SER A 70 -4.01 5.94 24.26
C SER A 70 -5.13 4.94 24.00
N PHE A 71 -5.76 5.01 22.82
CA PHE A 71 -6.83 4.09 22.39
C PHE A 71 -6.37 3.02 21.39
N THR A 72 -5.07 2.94 21.10
CA THR A 72 -4.51 2.02 20.09
C THR A 72 -3.52 1.05 20.73
N ILE A 73 -3.49 -0.20 20.26
CA ILE A 73 -2.52 -1.24 20.69
C ILE A 73 -1.12 -0.98 20.07
N ILE A 74 -0.79 0.27 19.79
CA ILE A 74 0.45 0.63 19.10
C ILE A 74 1.50 0.92 20.17
N SER A 75 2.06 -0.16 20.71
CA SER A 75 3.30 -0.12 21.49
C SER A 75 4.51 0.00 20.54
N GLY A 76 5.61 0.57 21.04
CA GLY A 76 6.86 0.70 20.28
C GLY A 76 7.73 1.84 20.76
N ASP A 77 8.99 1.80 20.34
CA ASP A 77 9.98 2.84 20.59
C ASP A 77 9.49 4.23 20.13
N MET A 78 10.01 5.28 20.79
CA MET A 78 9.65 6.67 20.52
C MET A 78 9.78 7.05 19.04
N ASP A 79 10.82 6.56 18.36
CA ASP A 79 11.05 6.85 16.94
C ASP A 79 9.95 6.23 16.06
N ILE A 80 9.55 5.00 16.38
CA ILE A 80 8.47 4.29 15.69
C ILE A 80 7.13 5.00 15.89
N ARG A 81 6.83 5.46 17.12
CA ARG A 81 5.60 6.22 17.41
C ARG A 81 5.56 7.52 16.61
N ARG A 82 6.67 8.25 16.52
CA ARG A 82 6.76 9.46 15.68
C ARG A 82 6.59 9.16 14.20
N ILE A 83 7.23 8.11 13.67
CA ILE A 83 7.08 7.69 12.27
C ILE A 83 5.61 7.39 11.96
N ARG A 84 4.96 6.59 12.80
CA ARG A 84 3.54 6.23 12.65
C ARG A 84 2.63 7.46 12.67
N LEU A 85 2.82 8.37 13.63
CA LEU A 85 2.01 9.58 13.75
C LEU A 85 2.20 10.53 12.55
N LYS A 86 3.43 10.66 12.04
CA LYS A 86 3.71 11.42 10.82
C LYS A 86 3.02 10.82 9.60
N HIS A 87 3.05 9.49 9.47
CA HIS A 87 2.39 8.79 8.38
C HIS A 87 0.87 8.98 8.43
N TYR A 88 0.25 8.85 9.61
CA TYR A 88 -1.18 9.10 9.81
C TYR A 88 -1.60 10.49 9.33
N TYR A 89 -0.96 11.56 9.84
CA TYR A 89 -1.30 12.93 9.43
C TYR A 89 -0.94 13.25 7.98
N LYS A 90 0.15 12.66 7.47
CA LYS A 90 0.49 12.78 6.05
C LYS A 90 -0.60 12.15 5.18
N TYR A 91 -1.11 10.98 5.57
CA TYR A 91 -2.22 10.31 4.88
C TYR A 91 -3.48 11.18 4.95
N GLU A 92 -3.94 11.57 6.12
CA GLU A 92 -5.13 12.41 6.31
C GLU A 92 -5.10 13.70 5.47
N LEU A 93 -3.99 14.45 5.54
CA LEU A 93 -3.83 15.72 4.83
C LEU A 93 -3.63 15.56 3.32
N THR A 94 -3.19 14.39 2.84
CA THR A 94 -3.09 14.12 1.40
C THR A 94 -4.35 13.47 0.84
N PHE A 95 -5.10 12.73 1.65
CA PHE A 95 -6.37 12.09 1.28
C PHE A 95 -7.48 13.12 1.06
N GLN A 96 -7.57 14.14 1.92
CA GLN A 96 -8.51 15.26 1.77
C GLN A 96 -8.29 16.10 0.48
N CYS A 97 -7.13 15.95 -0.17
CA CYS A 97 -6.77 16.68 -1.38
C CYS A 97 -6.81 15.82 -2.66
N LYS A 98 -7.24 14.55 -2.60
CA LYS A 98 -7.29 13.64 -3.75
C LYS A 98 -8.73 13.19 -4.02
N ASN A 99 -9.12 13.16 -5.30
CA ASN A 99 -10.38 12.52 -5.70
C ASN A 99 -10.34 11.04 -5.26
N PRO A 100 -11.42 10.48 -4.66
CA PRO A 100 -11.47 9.08 -4.25
C PRO A 100 -11.15 8.10 -5.39
N LEU A 101 -11.46 8.49 -6.63
CA LEU A 101 -11.20 7.71 -7.84
C LEU A 101 -9.73 7.74 -8.31
N THR A 102 -8.88 8.57 -7.71
CA THR A 102 -7.42 8.63 -7.98
C THR A 102 -6.57 7.97 -6.88
N MET A 103 -7.22 7.22 -5.97
CA MET A 103 -6.59 6.58 -4.81
C MET A 103 -6.31 5.09 -5.02
N ILE A 104 -5.89 4.69 -6.22
CA ILE A 104 -5.30 3.37 -6.41
C ILE A 104 -3.93 3.57 -7.04
N ASP A 105 -2.90 3.60 -6.21
CA ASP A 105 -1.59 3.09 -6.64
C ASP A 105 -1.24 1.80 -5.88
N GLN A 106 -2.26 1.18 -5.26
CA GLN A 106 -2.16 -0.16 -4.70
C GLN A 106 -2.83 -1.11 -5.69
N GLN A 107 -2.04 -1.61 -6.63
CA GLN A 107 -2.51 -2.36 -7.80
C GLN A 107 -3.04 -3.77 -7.45
N PHE A 108 -2.86 -4.22 -6.21
CA PHE A 108 -3.22 -5.56 -5.78
C PHE A 108 -4.48 -5.54 -4.92
N GLU A 109 -5.46 -6.36 -5.29
CA GLU A 109 -6.67 -6.60 -4.49
C GLU A 109 -6.38 -7.45 -3.25
N TYR A 110 -5.42 -8.38 -3.38
CA TYR A 110 -4.99 -9.28 -2.33
C TYR A 110 -3.47 -9.24 -2.13
N ILE A 111 -3.03 -9.44 -0.88
CA ILE A 111 -1.63 -9.66 -0.52
C ILE A 111 -1.51 -11.03 0.15
N ALA A 112 -0.61 -11.87 -0.36
CA ALA A 112 -0.22 -13.11 0.30
C ALA A 112 1.09 -12.88 1.07
N VAL A 113 1.03 -12.96 2.39
CA VAL A 113 2.20 -12.87 3.28
C VAL A 113 2.71 -14.27 3.54
N VAL A 114 3.99 -14.51 3.26
CA VAL A 114 4.64 -15.82 3.40
C VAL A 114 5.83 -15.67 4.35
N ASP A 115 5.99 -16.65 5.25
CA ASP A 115 7.10 -16.69 6.22
C ASP A 115 7.63 -18.12 6.34
N PHE A 116 8.65 -18.47 5.55
CA PHE A 116 9.14 -19.85 5.51
C PHE A 116 10.04 -20.17 6.71
N GLU A 117 9.82 -21.34 7.30
CA GLU A 117 10.82 -21.96 8.17
C GLU A 117 11.63 -22.98 7.39
N ALA A 118 12.93 -23.07 7.68
CA ALA A 118 13.86 -23.97 6.99
C ALA A 118 14.72 -24.76 7.98
N THR A 119 15.23 -25.92 7.53
CA THR A 119 16.30 -26.62 8.23
C THR A 119 17.51 -25.70 8.37
N CYS A 120 18.20 -25.76 9.50
CA CYS A 120 19.42 -24.99 9.74
C CYS A 120 20.34 -25.72 10.74
N GLU A 121 21.61 -25.34 10.79
CA GLU A 121 22.61 -25.85 11.72
C GLU A 121 23.51 -24.71 12.18
N ASP A 122 23.98 -24.77 13.43
CA ASP A 122 24.90 -23.75 13.95
C ASP A 122 26.30 -23.90 13.33
N GLN A 123 26.97 -22.79 13.04
CA GLN A 123 28.37 -22.73 12.59
C GLN A 123 28.69 -23.51 11.30
N GLN A 124 27.73 -23.63 10.38
CA GLN A 124 27.95 -24.26 9.07
C GLN A 124 27.55 -23.34 7.91
N ASP A 125 28.53 -22.60 7.38
CA ASP A 125 28.32 -21.58 6.32
C ASP A 125 27.74 -22.15 5.01
N ASN A 126 27.91 -23.45 4.75
CA ASN A 126 27.43 -24.13 3.54
C ASN A 126 26.31 -25.13 3.82
N TYR A 127 25.50 -24.91 4.87
CA TYR A 127 24.37 -25.77 5.16
C TYR A 127 23.28 -25.64 4.08
N GLN A 128 22.81 -26.77 3.57
CA GLN A 128 21.74 -26.81 2.58
C GLN A 128 20.38 -26.75 3.28
N ASN A 129 19.87 -25.52 3.42
CA ASN A 129 18.57 -25.26 4.03
C ASN A 129 17.42 -25.76 3.12
N GLU A 130 16.47 -26.47 3.71
CA GLU A 130 15.26 -26.97 3.06
C GLU A 130 14.03 -26.44 3.81
N ILE A 131 12.98 -26.05 3.09
CA ILE A 131 11.73 -25.55 3.71
C ILE A 131 11.09 -26.69 4.52
N ILE A 132 10.81 -26.42 5.80
CA ILE A 132 10.13 -27.33 6.74
C ILE A 132 8.76 -26.83 7.17
N GLU A 133 8.47 -25.55 7.01
CA GLU A 133 7.13 -24.98 7.17
C GLU A 133 6.83 -23.95 6.09
N PHE A 134 5.58 -23.97 5.61
CA PHE A 134 5.06 -23.04 4.63
C PHE A 134 3.72 -22.45 5.11
N PRO A 135 3.75 -21.42 5.98
CA PRO A 135 2.59 -20.63 6.34
C PRO A 135 2.37 -19.47 5.33
N ILE A 136 1.09 -19.18 5.09
CA ILE A 136 0.65 -18.07 4.24
C ILE A 136 -0.61 -17.45 4.85
N VAL A 137 -0.65 -16.13 4.87
CA VAL A 137 -1.83 -15.35 5.23
C VAL A 137 -2.25 -14.51 4.03
N LEU A 138 -3.49 -14.70 3.58
CA LEU A 138 -4.07 -13.93 2.49
C LEU A 138 -4.88 -12.76 3.07
N ILE A 139 -4.57 -11.55 2.62
CA ILE A 139 -5.15 -10.30 3.11
C ILE A 139 -5.90 -9.62 1.96
N ASN A 140 -7.17 -9.29 2.16
CA ASN A 140 -7.89 -8.39 1.26
C ASN A 140 -7.50 -6.96 1.60
N VAL A 141 -6.96 -6.25 0.61
CA VAL A 141 -6.37 -4.92 0.80
C VAL A 141 -7.43 -3.86 1.08
N GLN A 142 -8.58 -3.96 0.43
CA GLN A 142 -9.67 -3.00 0.57
C GLN A 142 -10.32 -3.11 1.95
N GLN A 143 -10.58 -4.32 2.42
CA GLN A 143 -11.21 -4.60 3.71
C GLN A 143 -10.23 -4.59 4.87
N GLN A 144 -8.93 -4.71 4.59
CA GLN A 144 -7.85 -4.84 5.59
C GLN A 144 -8.07 -6.04 6.52
N THR A 145 -8.62 -7.11 5.98
CA THR A 145 -8.96 -8.34 6.73
C THR A 145 -8.19 -9.53 6.18
N ILE A 146 -7.87 -10.46 7.08
CA ILE A 146 -7.39 -11.79 6.69
C ILE A 146 -8.58 -12.56 6.12
N VAL A 147 -8.46 -13.01 4.87
CA VAL A 147 -9.51 -13.77 4.18
C VAL A 147 -9.22 -15.26 4.14
N ASP A 148 -7.94 -15.65 4.21
CA ASP A 148 -7.57 -17.06 4.28
C ASP A 148 -6.22 -17.24 5.00
N LYS A 149 -6.02 -18.44 5.54
CA LYS A 149 -4.76 -18.91 6.10
C LYS A 149 -4.46 -20.31 5.58
N PHE A 150 -3.23 -20.50 5.14
CA PHE A 150 -2.71 -21.80 4.73
C PHE A 150 -1.46 -22.09 5.54
N GLN A 151 -1.30 -23.33 5.98
CA GLN A 151 -0.10 -23.76 6.68
C GLN A 151 0.17 -25.22 6.32
N SER A 152 1.39 -25.52 5.93
CA SER A 152 1.82 -26.89 5.65
C SER A 152 3.24 -27.11 6.15
N TYR A 153 3.42 -28.19 6.90
CA TYR A 153 4.75 -28.73 7.16
C TYR A 153 5.26 -29.51 5.95
N CYS A 154 6.56 -29.44 5.74
CA CYS A 154 7.27 -30.04 4.62
C CYS A 154 8.33 -31.01 5.15
N ARG A 155 8.48 -32.17 4.50
CA ARG A 155 9.53 -33.13 4.83
C ARG A 155 10.81 -32.81 4.05
N PRO A 156 11.93 -32.47 4.72
CA PRO A 156 13.22 -32.30 4.06
C PRO A 156 13.76 -33.64 3.52
N ILE A 157 14.47 -33.59 2.40
CA ILE A 157 15.01 -34.75 1.68
C ILE A 157 16.51 -34.89 1.94
N ILE A 158 17.24 -33.78 1.90
CA ILE A 158 18.70 -33.74 2.04
C ILE A 158 19.08 -33.93 3.51
N ASN A 159 18.46 -33.14 4.39
CA ASN A 159 18.69 -33.15 5.84
C ASN A 159 17.39 -33.52 6.58
N PRO A 160 16.96 -34.80 6.57
CA PRO A 160 15.67 -35.23 7.09
C PRO A 160 15.56 -35.19 8.62
N ILE A 161 16.69 -35.10 9.32
CA ILE A 161 16.77 -35.01 10.78
C ILE A 161 17.09 -33.56 11.13
N LEU A 162 16.20 -32.92 11.89
CA LEU A 162 16.40 -31.56 12.38
C LEU A 162 17.51 -31.52 13.41
N SER A 163 18.37 -30.51 13.31
CA SER A 163 19.31 -30.20 14.38
C SER A 163 18.58 -29.73 15.63
N LYS A 164 19.24 -29.82 16.78
CA LYS A 164 18.73 -29.24 18.02
C LYS A 164 18.60 -27.71 17.88
N PHE A 165 19.56 -27.08 17.21
CA PHE A 165 19.54 -25.64 16.94
C PHE A 165 18.28 -25.22 16.16
N CYS A 166 17.96 -25.93 15.08
CA CYS A 166 16.77 -25.67 14.26
C CYS A 166 15.49 -25.86 15.05
N THR A 167 15.42 -26.92 15.86
CA THR A 167 14.25 -27.21 16.71
C THR A 167 14.07 -26.11 17.77
N ASP A 168 15.15 -25.68 18.42
CA ASP A 168 15.12 -24.63 19.44
C ASP A 168 14.77 -23.24 18.85
N LEU A 169 15.20 -22.96 17.62
CA LEU A 169 14.96 -21.69 16.94
C LEU A 169 13.54 -21.57 16.39
N THR A 170 13.03 -22.62 15.75
CA THR A 170 11.73 -22.62 15.05
C THR A 170 10.58 -23.14 15.92
N GLY A 171 10.88 -23.93 16.96
CA GLY A 171 9.90 -24.66 17.74
C GLY A 171 9.29 -25.88 17.03
N ILE A 172 9.77 -26.24 15.84
CA ILE A 172 9.25 -27.36 15.05
C ILE A 172 9.92 -28.66 15.52
N GLU A 173 9.15 -29.53 16.16
CA GLU A 173 9.64 -30.85 16.55
C GLU A 173 9.76 -31.81 15.34
N GLN A 174 10.71 -32.75 15.43
CA GLN A 174 10.92 -33.76 14.38
C GLN A 174 9.64 -34.52 14.00
N VAL A 175 8.75 -34.79 14.96
CA VAL A 175 7.47 -35.49 14.73
C VAL A 175 6.54 -34.72 13.78
N CYS A 176 6.60 -33.39 13.79
CA CYS A 176 5.78 -32.52 12.95
C CYS A 176 6.09 -32.71 11.46
N ILE A 177 7.34 -33.03 11.12
CA ILE A 177 7.79 -33.23 9.73
C ILE A 177 7.93 -34.71 9.35
N PHE A 178 8.19 -35.59 10.31
CA PHE A 178 8.50 -37.00 10.06
C PHE A 178 7.33 -37.76 9.40
N LEU A 179 6.10 -37.48 9.83
CA LEU A 179 4.88 -38.10 9.29
C LEU A 179 4.37 -37.44 8.00
N LYS A 180 5.04 -36.41 7.49
CA LYS A 180 4.57 -35.65 6.32
C LYS A 180 5.08 -36.30 5.04
N THR A 181 4.16 -36.49 4.11
CA THR A 181 4.47 -37.00 2.76
C THR A 181 4.72 -35.87 1.76
N LYS A 182 4.43 -34.62 2.14
CA LYS A 182 4.60 -33.46 1.28
C LYS A 182 6.02 -32.93 1.40
N ILE A 183 6.71 -32.90 0.27
CA ILE A 183 7.88 -32.04 0.06
C ILE A 183 7.40 -30.61 -0.22
N ALA A 184 8.30 -29.62 -0.18
CA ALA A 184 7.95 -28.22 -0.41
C ALA A 184 7.14 -27.97 -1.69
N LEU A 185 7.45 -28.68 -2.78
CA LEU A 185 6.71 -28.59 -4.05
C LEU A 185 5.23 -28.97 -3.91
N ASN A 186 4.92 -30.02 -3.14
CA ASN A 186 3.54 -30.45 -2.93
C ASN A 186 2.76 -29.42 -2.09
N ALA A 187 3.43 -28.70 -1.19
CA ALA A 187 2.83 -27.63 -0.41
C ALA A 187 2.52 -26.42 -1.30
N ILE A 188 3.44 -26.03 -2.18
CA ILE A 188 3.24 -24.97 -3.19
C ILE A 188 2.03 -25.32 -4.08
N ASP A 189 1.97 -26.53 -4.62
CA ASP A 189 0.85 -26.97 -5.47
C ASP A 189 -0.48 -26.95 -4.73
N SER A 190 -0.49 -27.36 -3.46
CA SER A 190 -1.68 -27.32 -2.61
C SER A 190 -2.18 -25.89 -2.42
N PHE A 191 -1.27 -24.95 -2.21
CA PHE A 191 -1.60 -23.55 -2.06
C PHE A 191 -2.08 -22.92 -3.37
N HIS A 192 -1.40 -23.17 -4.49
CA HIS A 192 -1.80 -22.67 -5.81
C HIS A 192 -3.22 -23.14 -6.16
N ARG A 193 -3.53 -24.43 -5.95
CA ARG A 193 -4.89 -24.95 -6.12
C ARG A 193 -5.89 -24.27 -5.21
N ARG A 194 -5.52 -23.98 -3.96
CA ARG A 194 -6.40 -23.30 -3.02
C ARG A 194 -6.71 -21.87 -3.45
N ILE A 195 -5.73 -21.12 -3.95
CA ILE A 195 -5.97 -19.79 -4.54
C ILE A 195 -6.95 -19.92 -5.71
N VAL A 196 -6.65 -20.75 -6.70
CA VAL A 196 -7.43 -20.83 -7.95
C VAL A 196 -8.86 -21.34 -7.75
N LEU A 197 -9.11 -22.10 -6.68
CA LEU A 197 -10.43 -22.66 -6.38
C LEU A 197 -11.23 -21.84 -5.35
N CYS A 198 -10.59 -20.94 -4.59
CA CYS A 198 -11.25 -20.18 -3.51
C CYS A 198 -11.30 -18.66 -3.74
N LEU A 199 -10.52 -18.12 -4.68
CA LEU A 199 -10.65 -16.77 -5.22
C LEU A 199 -11.19 -16.84 -6.64
#